data_AF-A0A0B1TMZ1-F1
#
_entry.id   AF-A0A0B1TMZ1-F1
#
_cell.length_a   1.000
_cell.length_b   1.000
_cell.length_c   1.000
_cell.angle_alpha   90.00
_cell.angle_beta   90.00
_cell.angle_gamma   90.00
#
_symmetry.space_group_name_H-M   'P 1'
#
loop_
_entity.id
_entity.type
_entity.pdbx_description
1 polymer ?
#
loop_
_entity_poly.entity_id
_entity_poly.type
_entity_poly.pdbx_seq_one_letter_code
_entity_poly.pdbx_strand_id
1 'polypeptide(L)'
;MRSLLVLAVVVAAVLAAPGSELDVLECEMCEMAVKTVVPMLDQDTKDIENEVNKECKDLLHDVPFGTKKCQKFVDEDLNKIIKELESGTAPKDVCKNLDMC
;
A
#
# COMPACT_ATOMS: atom_id res chain seq x y z
N MET A 1 36.58 -39.34 -6.01
CA MET A 1 36.64 -37.97 -5.43
C MET A 1 36.40 -36.91 -6.52
N ARG A 2 35.18 -36.82 -7.08
CA ARG A 2 34.84 -35.85 -8.15
C ARG A 2 33.35 -35.44 -8.20
N SER A 3 32.61 -35.53 -7.09
CA SER A 3 31.15 -35.29 -7.10
C SER A 3 30.61 -34.43 -5.96
N LEU A 4 31.39 -33.47 -5.43
CA LEU A 4 30.95 -32.65 -4.29
C LEU A 4 30.97 -31.13 -4.54
N LEU A 5 30.93 -30.67 -5.79
CA LEU A 5 30.97 -29.23 -6.12
C LEU A 5 29.77 -28.76 -6.95
N VAL A 6 28.58 -29.30 -6.70
CA VAL A 6 27.36 -28.81 -7.38
C VAL A 6 26.19 -28.73 -6.39
N LEU A 7 26.34 -27.96 -5.31
CA LEU A 7 25.25 -27.69 -4.36
C LEU A 7 25.24 -26.25 -3.82
N ALA A 8 25.79 -25.28 -4.55
CA ALA A 8 25.89 -23.89 -4.07
C ALA A 8 25.30 -22.83 -5.00
N VAL A 9 24.57 -23.19 -6.06
CA VAL A 9 24.03 -22.18 -7.01
C VAL A 9 22.56 -22.42 -7.29
N VAL A 10 21.69 -22.23 -6.29
CA VAL A 10 20.25 -22.06 -6.59
C VAL A 10 19.53 -21.02 -5.72
N VAL A 11 20.17 -20.36 -4.73
CA VAL A 11 19.42 -19.47 -3.81
C VAL A 11 19.76 -17.97 -3.97
N ALA A 12 20.70 -17.60 -4.85
CA ALA A 12 21.09 -16.20 -5.00
C ALA A 12 20.32 -15.42 -6.10
N ALA A 13 19.52 -16.09 -6.95
CA ALA A 13 18.88 -15.45 -8.10
C ALA A 13 17.49 -14.86 -7.79
N VAL A 14 16.97 -15.00 -6.57
CA VAL A 14 15.61 -14.54 -6.21
C VAL A 14 15.56 -13.10 -5.68
N LEU A 15 16.70 -12.43 -5.53
CA LEU A 15 16.83 -11.13 -4.84
C LEU A 15 16.89 -9.91 -5.79
N ALA A 16 16.59 -10.08 -7.08
CA ALA A 16 16.77 -9.03 -8.09
C ALA A 16 15.51 -8.73 -8.93
N ALA A 17 14.31 -8.97 -8.38
CA ALA A 17 13.08 -8.45 -8.96
C ALA A 17 12.78 -7.07 -8.33
N PRO A 18 12.73 -5.97 -9.11
CA PRO A 18 12.19 -4.70 -8.63
C PRO A 18 10.67 -4.80 -8.69
N GLY A 19 10.04 -4.86 -7.52
CA GLY A 19 8.61 -5.11 -7.35
C GLY A 19 8.40 -6.19 -6.30
N SER A 20 8.69 -5.86 -5.04
CA SER A 20 8.31 -6.68 -3.91
C SER A 20 6.78 -6.83 -3.94
N GLU A 21 6.22 -8.01 -3.68
CA GLU A 21 4.75 -8.16 -3.52
C GLU A 21 4.18 -7.17 -2.49
N LEU A 22 5.03 -6.71 -1.56
CA LEU A 22 4.73 -5.66 -0.61
C LEU A 22 4.50 -4.29 -1.26
N ASP A 23 5.34 -3.90 -2.22
CA ASP A 23 5.27 -2.60 -2.90
C ASP A 23 3.98 -2.50 -3.74
N VAL A 24 3.61 -3.60 -4.40
CA VAL A 24 2.36 -3.67 -5.19
C VAL A 24 1.13 -3.48 -4.29
N LEU A 25 1.12 -4.14 -3.14
CA LEU A 25 0.04 -4.03 -2.18
C LEU A 25 -0.05 -2.64 -1.54
N GLU A 26 1.09 -2.02 -1.22
CA GLU A 26 1.12 -0.64 -0.71
C GLU A 26 0.61 0.36 -1.76
N CYS A 27 0.98 0.17 -3.02
CA CYS A 27 0.46 0.97 -4.13
C CYS A 27 -1.06 0.84 -4.29
N GLU A 28 -1.60 -0.39 -4.28
CA GLU A 28 -3.04 -0.63 -4.39
C GLU A 28 -3.82 -0.01 -3.22
N MET A 29 -3.30 -0.13 -1.99
CA MET A 29 -3.91 0.48 -0.81
C MET A 29 -3.91 2.01 -0.89
N CYS A 30 -2.82 2.61 -1.37
CA CYS A 30 -2.76 4.05 -1.57
C CYS A 30 -3.75 4.51 -2.64
N GLU A 31 -3.79 3.85 -3.80
CA GLU A 31 -4.70 4.24 -4.88
C GLU A 31 -6.17 4.10 -4.46
N MET A 32 -6.50 3.04 -3.71
CA MET A 32 -7.82 2.86 -3.12
C MET A 32 -8.14 4.03 -2.19
N ALA A 33 -7.24 4.37 -1.27
CA ALA A 33 -7.45 5.47 -0.33
C ALA A 33 -7.61 6.81 -1.05
N VAL A 34 -6.80 7.12 -2.06
CA VAL A 34 -6.96 8.33 -2.87
C VAL A 34 -8.34 8.39 -3.51
N LYS A 35 -8.81 7.30 -4.13
CA LYS A 35 -10.13 7.23 -4.77
C LYS A 35 -11.26 7.46 -3.77
N THR A 36 -11.12 6.96 -2.54
CA THR A 36 -12.09 7.12 -1.46
C THR A 36 -12.07 8.53 -0.86
N VAL A 37 -10.88 9.12 -0.68
CA VAL A 37 -10.70 10.44 -0.04
C VAL A 37 -11.14 11.59 -0.94
N VAL A 38 -10.84 11.55 -2.25
CA VAL A 38 -11.15 12.64 -3.20
C VAL A 38 -12.59 13.16 -3.10
N PRO A 39 -13.65 12.32 -3.14
CA PRO A 39 -15.03 12.78 -3.01
C PRO A 39 -15.42 13.19 -1.58
N MET A 40 -14.57 12.94 -0.58
CA MET A 40 -14.84 13.14 0.84
C MET A 40 -13.98 14.24 1.48
N LEU A 41 -13.21 15.02 0.70
CA LEU A 41 -12.28 16.02 1.23
C LEU A 41 -12.94 17.09 2.13
N ASP A 42 -14.23 17.36 1.93
CA ASP A 42 -15.01 18.29 2.77
C ASP A 42 -15.72 17.62 3.97
N GLN A 43 -15.48 16.32 4.20
CA GLN A 43 -16.10 15.55 5.30
C GLN A 43 -15.22 15.53 6.55
N ASP A 44 -15.81 15.14 7.67
CA ASP A 44 -15.07 14.94 8.92
C ASP A 44 -14.00 13.84 8.74
N THR A 45 -12.80 14.08 9.27
CA THR A 45 -11.67 13.14 9.16
C THR A 45 -12.02 11.73 9.63
N LYS A 46 -12.86 11.61 10.66
CA LYS A 46 -13.32 10.30 11.17
C LYS A 46 -14.15 9.52 10.16
N ASP A 47 -14.97 10.21 9.36
CA ASP A 47 -15.79 9.55 8.33
C ASP A 47 -14.90 9.06 7.19
N ILE A 48 -13.88 9.85 6.82
CA ILE A 48 -12.85 9.45 5.85
C ILE A 48 -12.07 8.23 6.36
N GLU A 49 -11.58 8.27 7.60
CA GLU A 49 -10.86 7.14 8.24
C GLU A 49 -11.70 5.87 8.25
N ASN A 50 -12.99 5.98 8.60
CA ASN A 50 -13.90 4.84 8.63
C ASN A 50 -14.13 4.24 7.24
N GLU A 51 -14.37 5.08 6.22
CA GLU A 51 -14.63 4.60 4.87
C GLU A 51 -13.37 3.98 4.24
N VAL A 52 -12.19 4.60 4.41
CA VAL A 52 -10.92 4.02 3.95
C VAL A 52 -10.62 2.70 4.66
N ASN A 53 -10.86 2.61 5.97
CA ASN A 53 -10.65 1.37 6.73
C ASN A 53 -11.59 0.25 6.24
N LYS A 54 -12.83 0.60 5.87
CA LYS A 54 -13.82 -0.32 5.34
C LYS A 54 -13.40 -0.84 3.96
N GLU A 55 -13.14 0.05 3.01
CA GLU A 55 -12.71 -0.31 1.66
C GLU A 55 -11.39 -1.11 1.68
N CYS A 56 -10.46 -0.77 2.58
CA CYS A 56 -9.25 -1.56 2.76
C CYS A 56 -9.55 -2.99 3.26
N LYS A 57 -10.45 -3.16 4.24
CA LYS A 57 -10.81 -4.48 4.75
C LYS A 57 -11.48 -5.33 3.68
N ASP A 58 -12.28 -4.71 2.82
CA ASP A 58 -12.91 -5.38 1.70
C ASP A 58 -11.85 -5.78 0.64
N LEU A 59 -10.88 -4.92 0.35
CA LEU A 59 -9.74 -5.23 -0.52
C LEU A 59 -8.91 -6.41 0.02
N LEU A 60 -8.68 -6.46 1.33
CA LEU A 60 -7.78 -7.42 1.99
C LEU A 60 -8.51 -8.53 2.76
N HIS A 61 -9.77 -8.81 2.42
CA HIS A 61 -10.59 -9.76 3.18
C HIS A 61 -10.01 -11.18 3.19
N ASP A 62 -9.34 -11.59 2.11
CA ASP A 62 -8.68 -12.90 1.98
C ASP A 62 -7.21 -12.89 2.43
N VAL A 63 -6.67 -11.73 2.81
CA VAL A 63 -5.26 -11.58 3.19
C VAL A 63 -5.10 -11.84 4.69
N PRO A 64 -4.21 -12.77 5.10
CA PRO A 64 -3.90 -12.97 6.51
C PRO A 64 -3.48 -11.66 7.18
N PHE A 65 -4.12 -11.33 8.31
CA PHE A 65 -3.91 -10.07 9.03
C PHE A 65 -4.27 -8.79 8.25
N GLY A 66 -5.02 -8.89 7.15
CA GLY A 66 -5.44 -7.75 6.32
C GLY A 66 -6.10 -6.64 7.13
N THR A 67 -7.01 -6.98 8.04
CA THR A 67 -7.67 -6.01 8.94
C THR A 67 -6.68 -5.20 9.79
N LYS A 68 -5.62 -5.83 10.32
CA LYS A 68 -4.61 -5.12 11.11
C LYS A 68 -3.75 -4.23 10.23
N LYS A 69 -3.43 -4.69 9.00
CA LYS A 69 -2.70 -3.90 8.02
C LYS A 69 -3.50 -2.65 7.61
N CYS A 70 -4.80 -2.80 7.39
CA CYS A 70 -5.71 -1.67 7.12
C CYS A 70 -5.75 -0.65 8.24
N GLN A 71 -5.89 -1.12 9.49
CA GLN A 71 -5.89 -0.20 10.63
C GLN A 71 -4.58 0.59 10.70
N LYS A 72 -3.45 -0.10 10.57
CA LYS A 72 -2.13 0.54 10.56
C LYS A 72 -1.99 1.58 9.44
N PHE A 73 -2.45 1.25 8.24
CA PHE A 73 -2.41 2.16 7.09
C PHE A 73 -3.26 3.42 7.32
N VAL A 74 -4.46 3.27 7.87
CA VAL A 74 -5.31 4.41 8.24
C VAL A 74 -4.64 5.28 9.30
N ASP A 75 -4.04 4.66 10.31
CA ASP A 75 -3.40 5.37 11.43
C ASP A 75 -2.10 6.10 11.00
N GLU A 76 -1.31 5.52 10.09
CA GLU A 76 0.04 6.00 9.77
C GLU A 76 0.14 6.77 8.44
N ASP A 77 -0.70 6.45 7.45
CA ASP A 77 -0.49 6.88 6.05
C ASP A 77 -1.64 7.73 5.49
N LEU A 78 -2.88 7.48 5.90
CA LEU A 78 -4.05 8.19 5.35
C LEU A 78 -3.94 9.71 5.51
N ASN A 79 -3.42 10.20 6.63
CA ASN A 79 -3.24 11.65 6.84
C ASN A 79 -2.29 12.28 5.81
N LYS A 80 -1.26 11.54 5.36
CA LYS A 80 -0.33 12.03 4.33
C LYS A 80 -1.03 12.15 2.97
N ILE A 81 -1.88 11.17 2.64
CA ILE A 81 -2.69 11.16 1.41
C ILE A 81 -3.66 12.35 1.40
N ILE A 82 -4.36 12.59 2.51
CA ILE A 82 -5.28 13.74 2.64
C ILE A 82 -4.51 15.05 2.42
N LYS A 83 -3.34 15.22 3.05
CA LYS A 83 -2.52 16.43 2.90
C LYS A 83 -2.03 16.67 1.47
N GLU A 84 -1.59 15.64 0.77
CA GLU A 84 -1.20 15.76 -0.64
C GLU A 84 -2.39 16.28 -1.47
N LEU A 85 -3.58 15.69 -1.30
CA LEU A 85 -4.78 16.10 -2.00
C LEU A 85 -5.22 17.54 -1.64
N GLU A 86 -5.20 17.91 -0.36
CA GLU A 86 -5.50 19.27 0.11
C GLU A 86 -4.50 20.31 -0.42
N SER A 87 -3.23 19.92 -0.60
CA SER A 87 -2.19 20.79 -1.17
C SER A 87 -2.31 20.97 -2.69
N GLY A 88 -3.24 20.27 -3.33
CA GLY A 88 -3.52 20.34 -4.76
C GLY A 88 -2.74 19.35 -5.61
N THR A 89 -2.07 18.35 -5.00
CA THR A 89 -1.48 17.24 -5.75
C THR A 89 -2.57 16.51 -6.52
N ALA A 90 -2.33 16.26 -7.81
CA ALA A 90 -3.28 15.53 -8.64
C ALA A 90 -3.43 14.09 -8.12
N PRO A 91 -4.65 13.53 -8.02
CA PRO A 91 -4.88 12.20 -7.43
C PRO A 91 -3.98 11.08 -7.96
N LYS A 92 -3.68 11.10 -9.27
CA LYS A 92 -2.82 10.13 -9.96
C LYS A 92 -1.34 10.19 -9.56
N ASP A 93 -0.91 11.30 -8.96
CA ASP A 93 0.50 11.57 -8.62
C ASP A 93 0.74 11.40 -7.10
N VAL A 94 -0.31 11.38 -6.27
CA VAL A 94 -0.22 11.26 -4.81
C VAL A 94 0.58 10.04 -4.37
N CYS A 95 0.23 8.84 -4.85
CA CYS A 95 0.88 7.62 -4.40
C CYS A 95 2.35 7.52 -4.83
N LYS A 96 2.70 8.16 -5.96
CA LYS A 96 4.09 8.27 -6.42
C LYS A 96 4.89 9.27 -5.59
N ASN A 97 4.28 10.40 -5.25
CA ASN A 97 4.91 11.41 -4.41
C ASN A 97 5.17 10.90 -2.98
N LEU A 98 4.37 9.93 -2.53
CA LEU A 98 4.51 9.28 -1.23
C LEU A 98 5.40 8.02 -1.27
N ASP A 99 6.03 7.71 -2.42
CA ASP A 99 6.84 6.50 -2.65
C ASP A 99 6.10 5.19 -2.31
N MET A 100 4.77 5.18 -2.43
CA MET A 100 3.92 3.99 -2.30
C MET A 100 3.71 3.31 -3.66
N CYS A 101 4.00 4.04 -4.75
CA CYS A 101 4.15 3.64 -6.14
C CYS A 101 5.31 4.48 -6.74
#